data_AF-A0A5P6PBF0-F1
#
_entry.id   AF-A0A5P6PBF0-F1
#
_cell.length_a   1.000
_cell.length_b   1.000
_cell.length_c   1.000
_cell.angle_alpha   90.00
_cell.angle_beta   90.00
_cell.angle_gamma   90.00
#
_symmetry.space_group_name_H-M   'P 1'
#
loop_
_entity.id
_entity.type
_entity.pdbx_description
1 polymer ?
#
loop_
_entity_poly.entity_id
_entity_poly.type
_entity_poly.pdbx_seq_one_letter_code
_entity_poly.pdbx_strand_id
1 'polypeptide(L)'
;MALTTSVPLLISQQFDSEVVLANYQNGVYYNLDGSAAQIWLGLKINRTVEEIAGALAAATGGDVPSITQQVQAFVDSMLAEGLIAEGTPEARSETAMETWSPVLAGAFVAPEFQRFDNLRELLLMDPVHDAGEQGWPLRET
;
A
#
# COMPACT_ATOMS: atom_id res chain seq x y z
N MET A 1 12.60 13.89 5.51
CA MET A 1 12.88 12.76 6.42
C MET A 1 13.11 11.52 5.57
N ALA A 2 14.02 10.63 5.94
CA ALA A 2 14.14 9.35 5.24
C ALA A 2 13.16 8.35 5.86
N LEU A 3 12.49 7.55 5.03
CA LEU A 3 11.51 6.54 5.44
C LEU A 3 11.98 5.18 4.94
N THR A 4 11.59 4.11 5.65
CA THR A 4 11.85 2.74 5.23
C THR A 4 10.64 1.85 5.47
N THR A 5 10.38 0.95 4.53
CA THR A 5 9.41 -0.15 4.68
C THR A 5 10.02 -1.39 5.33
N SER A 6 11.31 -1.35 5.70
CA SER A 6 12.01 -2.46 6.36
C SER A 6 11.73 -2.45 7.86
N VAL A 7 10.49 -2.83 8.23
CA VAL A 7 10.05 -2.98 9.62
C VAL A 7 10.17 -4.44 10.06
N PRO A 8 10.77 -4.74 11.24
CA PRO A 8 10.85 -6.11 11.75
C PRO A 8 9.48 -6.79 11.82
N LEU A 9 9.40 -8.07 11.43
CA LEU A 9 8.17 -8.88 11.46
C LEU A 9 7.01 -8.34 10.60
N LEU A 10 7.24 -7.32 9.77
CA LEU A 10 6.29 -6.86 8.77
C LEU A 10 6.61 -7.51 7.42
N ILE A 11 5.63 -8.18 6.82
CA ILE A 11 5.74 -8.74 5.48
C ILE A 11 4.76 -8.01 4.57
N SER A 12 5.19 -7.68 3.36
CA SER A 12 4.31 -7.12 2.32
C SER A 12 4.21 -8.07 1.14
N GLN A 13 3.00 -8.26 0.64
CA GLN A 13 2.71 -9.04 -0.54
C GLN A 13 1.83 -8.21 -1.48
N GLN A 14 2.26 -8.07 -2.73
CA GLN A 14 1.47 -7.41 -3.77
C GLN A 14 0.56 -8.43 -4.47
N PHE A 15 -0.69 -8.04 -4.72
CA PHE A 15 -1.70 -8.79 -5.43
C PHE A 15 -2.35 -7.88 -6.48
N ASP A 16 -1.96 -8.02 -7.75
CA ASP A 16 -2.45 -7.17 -8.84
C ASP A 16 -2.33 -5.65 -8.52
N SER A 17 -3.45 -4.97 -8.22
CA SER A 17 -3.50 -3.55 -7.82
C SER A 17 -3.36 -3.29 -6.32
N GLU A 18 -3.43 -4.33 -5.49
CA GLU A 18 -3.46 -4.23 -4.03
C GLU A 18 -2.12 -4.64 -3.39
N VAL A 19 -1.92 -4.20 -2.15
CA VAL A 19 -0.82 -4.65 -1.29
C VAL A 19 -1.38 -5.03 0.07
N VAL A 20 -1.12 -6.28 0.46
CA VAL A 20 -1.42 -6.78 1.80
C VAL A 20 -0.17 -6.69 2.66
N LEU A 21 -0.31 -6.11 3.85
CA LEU A 21 0.72 -6.10 4.88
C LEU A 21 0.30 -7.02 6.03
N ALA A 22 1.22 -7.88 6.47
CA ALA A 22 1.04 -8.75 7.62
C ALA A 22 2.05 -8.36 8.71
N ASN A 23 1.56 -7.86 9.84
CA ASN A 23 2.39 -7.53 10.99
C ASN A 23 2.36 -8.69 12.00
N TYR A 24 3.39 -9.52 11.99
CA TYR A 24 3.47 -10.70 12.88
C TYR A 24 3.80 -10.34 14.33
N GLN A 25 4.16 -9.09 14.62
CA GLN A 25 4.40 -8.65 16.00
C GLN A 25 3.09 -8.50 16.78
N ASN A 26 2.04 -7.97 16.15
CA ASN A 26 0.74 -7.74 16.78
C ASN A 26 -0.40 -8.60 16.20
N GLY A 27 -0.15 -9.35 15.11
CA GLY A 27 -1.15 -10.20 14.46
C GLY A 27 -2.16 -9.45 13.59
N VAL A 28 -1.92 -8.16 13.32
CA VAL A 28 -2.79 -7.29 12.52
C VAL A 28 -2.40 -7.36 11.05
N TYR A 29 -3.41 -7.37 10.19
CA TYR A 29 -3.28 -7.36 8.75
C TYR A 29 -3.83 -6.06 8.17
N TYR A 30 -3.26 -5.61 7.06
CA TYR A 30 -3.68 -4.40 6.39
C TYR A 30 -3.85 -4.67 4.90
N ASN A 31 -4.92 -4.13 4.31
CA ASN A 31 -5.09 -4.07 2.86
C ASN A 31 -4.90 -2.63 2.38
N LEU A 32 -4.11 -2.47 1.33
CA LEU A 32 -3.87 -1.21 0.63
C LEU A 32 -4.35 -1.37 -0.80
N ASP A 33 -5.20 -0.46 -1.28
CA ASP A 33 -5.64 -0.42 -2.67
C ASP A 33 -5.47 1.00 -3.25
N GLY A 34 -5.53 1.11 -4.58
CA GLY A 34 -5.48 2.38 -5.30
C GLY A 34 -4.28 3.23 -4.88
N SER A 35 -4.54 4.48 -4.50
CA SER A 35 -3.49 5.43 -4.10
C SER A 35 -2.62 4.91 -2.95
N ALA A 36 -3.20 4.17 -2.00
CA ALA A 36 -2.46 3.66 -0.84
C ALA A 36 -1.43 2.59 -1.24
N ALA A 37 -1.83 1.66 -2.13
CA ALA A 37 -0.93 0.66 -2.69
C ALA A 37 0.21 1.31 -3.47
N GLN A 38 -0.09 2.33 -4.29
CA GLN A 38 0.92 3.04 -5.06
C GLN A 38 1.92 3.79 -4.17
N ILE A 39 1.45 4.43 -3.08
CA ILE A 39 2.34 5.08 -2.11
C ILE A 39 3.28 4.06 -1.48
N TRP A 40 2.78 2.89 -1.05
CA TRP A 40 3.62 1.83 -0.49
C TRP A 40 4.70 1.37 -1.47
N LEU A 41 4.34 1.13 -2.73
CA LEU A 41 5.29 0.71 -3.76
C LEU A 41 6.38 1.77 -4.01
N GLY A 42 6.02 3.06 -4.01
CA GLY A 42 6.97 4.15 -4.08
C GLY A 42 7.92 4.19 -2.87
N LEU A 43 7.39 4.04 -1.64
CA LEU A 43 8.20 4.01 -0.43
C LEU A 43 9.14 2.79 -0.39
N LYS A 44 8.70 1.64 -0.89
CA LYS A 44 9.49 0.39 -0.94
C LYS A 44 10.76 0.53 -1.78
N ILE A 45 10.74 1.39 -2.80
CA ILE A 45 11.92 1.73 -3.62
C ILE A 45 12.57 3.06 -3.18
N ASN A 46 12.33 3.50 -1.94
CA ASN A 46 12.91 4.69 -1.31
C ASN A 46 12.58 6.03 -2.00
N ARG A 47 11.40 6.17 -2.61
CA ARG A 47 10.91 7.48 -3.07
C ARG A 47 10.49 8.36 -1.91
N THR A 48 10.70 9.67 -2.04
CA THR A 48 10.22 10.64 -1.06
C THR A 48 8.73 10.91 -1.21
N VAL A 49 8.11 11.48 -0.18
CA VAL A 49 6.71 11.89 -0.19
C VAL A 49 6.41 12.82 -1.37
N GLU A 50 7.33 13.75 -1.65
CA GLU A 50 7.19 14.71 -2.74
C GLU A 50 7.30 14.05 -4.12
N GLU A 51 8.22 13.09 -4.30
CA GLU A 51 8.34 12.32 -5.54
C GLU A 51 7.08 11.48 -5.80
N ILE A 52 6.57 10.82 -4.76
CA ILE A 52 5.36 10.01 -4.81
C ILE A 52 4.16 10.91 -5.15
N ALA A 53 3.98 12.02 -4.45
CA ALA A 53 2.89 12.95 -4.68
C ALA A 53 2.92 13.54 -6.09
N GLY A 54 4.10 13.92 -6.60
CA GLY A 54 4.26 14.41 -7.96
C GLY A 54 3.87 13.37 -9.02
N ALA A 55 4.27 12.11 -8.83
CA ALA A 55 3.90 11.02 -9.73
C ALA A 55 2.39 10.73 -9.70
N LEU A 56 1.78 10.72 -8.51
CA LEU A 56 0.33 10.52 -8.34
C LEU A 56 -0.48 11.66 -8.96
N ALA A 57 -0.05 12.90 -8.78
CA ALA A 57 -0.67 14.06 -9.40
C ALA A 57 -0.60 13.99 -10.93
N ALA A 58 0.55 13.60 -11.48
CA ALA A 58 0.71 13.42 -12.92
C ALA A 58 -0.20 12.30 -13.48
N ALA A 59 -0.35 11.19 -12.75
CA ALA A 59 -1.19 10.07 -13.17
C ALA A 59 -2.71 10.37 -13.10
N THR A 60 -3.12 11.23 -12.17
CA THR A 60 -4.54 11.50 -11.89
C THR A 60 -5.03 12.86 -12.39
N GLY A 61 -4.11 13.73 -12.84
CA GLY A 61 -4.41 15.13 -13.19
C GLY A 61 -4.75 16.02 -12.00
N GLY A 62 -4.39 15.62 -10.77
CA GLY A 62 -4.70 16.34 -9.54
C GLY A 62 -3.70 17.45 -9.18
N ASP A 63 -4.04 18.24 -8.16
CA ASP A 63 -3.21 19.33 -7.64
C ASP A 63 -2.06 18.78 -6.76
N VAL A 64 -0.82 19.10 -7.11
CA VAL A 64 0.38 18.59 -6.43
C VAL A 64 0.42 18.97 -4.94
N PRO A 65 0.23 20.25 -4.53
CA PRO A 65 0.17 20.61 -3.11
C PRO A 65 -0.88 19.84 -2.32
N SER A 66 -2.11 19.72 -2.84
CA SER A 66 -3.19 18.99 -2.18
C SER A 66 -2.91 17.49 -2.04
N ILE A 67 -2.39 16.86 -3.09
CA ILE A 67 -2.00 15.45 -3.06
C ILE A 67 -0.84 15.24 -2.09
N THR A 68 0.14 16.14 -2.07
CA THR A 68 1.29 16.06 -1.16
C THR A 68 0.84 16.07 0.30
N GLN A 69 -0.10 16.94 0.66
CA GLN A 69 -0.67 16.98 2.00
C GLN A 69 -1.35 15.66 2.39
N GLN A 70 -2.10 15.06 1.45
CA GLN A 70 -2.80 13.79 1.68
C GLN A 70 -1.84 12.60 1.79
N VAL A 71 -0.81 12.55 0.94
CA VAL A 71 0.25 11.54 1.03
C VAL A 71 1.01 11.67 2.35
N GLN A 72 1.33 12.88 2.79
CA GLN A 72 1.99 13.10 4.07
C GLN A 72 1.13 12.62 5.25
N ALA A 73 -0.16 12.98 5.29
CA ALA A 73 -1.07 12.54 6.35
C ALA A 73 -1.20 11.00 6.41
N PHE A 74 -1.18 10.34 5.25
CA PHE A 74 -1.19 8.89 5.16
C PHE A 74 0.11 8.27 5.66
N VAL A 75 1.27 8.81 5.25
CA VAL A 75 2.58 8.39 5.76
C VAL A 75 2.68 8.54 7.27
N ASP A 76 2.16 9.63 7.83
CA ASP A 76 2.10 9.84 9.29
C ASP A 76 1.23 8.78 9.97
N SER A 77 0.12 8.38 9.34
CA SER A 77 -0.74 7.31 9.83
C SER A 77 -0.04 5.94 9.76
N MET A 78 0.71 5.66 8.70
CA MET A 78 1.52 4.44 8.58
C MET A 78 2.64 4.38 9.64
N LEU A 79 3.28 5.51 9.94
CA LEU A 79 4.26 5.62 11.03
C LEU A 79 3.62 5.34 12.39
N ALA A 80 2.44 5.92 12.65
CA ALA A 80 1.71 5.72 13.90
C ALA A 80 1.28 4.27 14.11
N GLU A 81 0.88 3.56 13.04
CA GLU A 81 0.57 2.12 13.07
C GLU A 81 1.82 1.21 13.02
N GLY A 82 3.02 1.78 12.86
CA GLY A 82 4.27 1.02 12.77
C GLY A 82 4.42 0.19 11.49
N LEU A 83 3.79 0.61 10.39
CA LEU A 83 3.89 -0.04 9.07
C LEU A 83 5.13 0.41 8.29
N ILE A 84 5.66 1.58 8.64
CA ILE A 84 6.93 2.10 8.14
C ILE A 84 7.72 2.66 9.32
N ALA A 85 9.01 2.89 9.13
CA ALA A 85 9.88 3.46 10.14
C ALA A 85 10.71 4.62 9.56
N GLU A 86 11.27 5.43 10.46
CA GLU A 86 12.29 6.41 10.08
C GLU A 86 13.56 5.69 9.60
N GLY A 87 14.03 6.06 8.41
CA GLY A 87 15.25 5.54 7.81
C GLY A 87 16.45 6.47 8.02
N THR A 88 17.64 6.00 7.64
CA THR A 88 18.82 6.86 7.54
C THR A 88 18.90 7.51 6.15
N PRO A 89 19.28 8.79 6.06
CA PRO A 89 19.38 9.51 4.78
C PRO A 89 20.42 8.91 3.82
N GLU A 90 21.35 8.13 4.34
CA GLU A 90 22.42 7.43 3.62
C GLU A 90 21.90 6.23 2.79
N ALA A 91 20.68 5.76 3.06
CA ALA A 91 20.08 4.62 2.34
C ALA A 91 19.64 4.95 0.90
N ARG A 92 19.66 6.23 0.49
CA ARG A 92 19.28 6.64 -0.86
C ARG A 92 20.42 6.38 -1.84
N SER A 93 20.50 5.16 -2.35
CA SER A 93 21.40 4.83 -3.46
C SER A 93 20.82 5.34 -4.78
N GLU A 94 21.52 6.24 -5.46
CA GLU A 94 21.18 6.77 -6.81
C GLU A 94 21.12 5.67 -7.89
N THR A 95 21.70 4.50 -7.61
CA THR A 95 22.02 3.46 -8.60
C THR A 95 20.89 2.45 -8.85
N ALA A 96 19.78 2.53 -8.10
CA ALA A 96 18.59 1.69 -8.34
C ALA A 96 17.35 2.57 -8.38
N MET A 97 17.32 3.54 -9.30
CA MET A 97 16.05 4.12 -9.75
C MET A 97 15.31 3.06 -10.57
N GLU A 98 14.78 2.03 -9.90
CA GLU A 98 13.67 1.28 -10.49
C GLU A 98 12.58 2.30 -10.85
N THR A 99 12.12 2.21 -12.09
CA THR A 99 11.11 3.10 -12.64
C THR A 99 9.75 2.67 -12.09
N TRP A 100 9.48 3.00 -10.83
CA TRP A 100 8.11 2.99 -10.33
C TRP A 100 7.31 4.08 -11.03
N SER A 101 6.13 3.74 -11.52
CA SER A 101 5.16 4.67 -12.07
C SER A 101 3.78 4.25 -11.58
N PRO A 102 3.03 5.14 -10.92
CA PRO A 102 1.75 4.78 -10.34
C PRO A 102 0.74 4.45 -11.42
N VAL A 103 0.04 3.33 -11.25
CA VAL A 103 -1.07 2.91 -12.12
C VAL A 103 -2.38 3.16 -11.38
N LEU A 104 -3.08 4.23 -11.73
CA LEU A 104 -4.36 4.62 -11.15
C LEU A 104 -5.38 4.86 -12.27
N ALA A 105 -6.63 4.44 -12.03
CA ALA A 105 -7.75 4.73 -12.92
C ALA A 105 -8.57 5.89 -12.36
N GLY A 106 -8.66 6.99 -13.12
CA GLY A 106 -9.52 8.13 -12.78
C GLY A 106 -8.87 9.16 -11.84
N ALA A 107 -9.71 9.84 -11.06
CA ALA A 107 -9.29 10.91 -10.17
C ALA A 107 -8.57 10.37 -8.93
N PHE A 108 -7.71 11.20 -8.35
CA PHE A 108 -7.04 10.87 -7.09
C PHE A 108 -8.07 10.67 -5.97
N VAL A 109 -8.01 9.50 -5.34
CA VAL A 109 -8.75 9.19 -4.11
C VAL A 109 -7.76 9.24 -2.95
N ALA A 110 -8.19 9.83 -1.82
CA ALA A 110 -7.39 9.91 -0.62
C ALA A 110 -6.95 8.50 -0.17
N PRO A 111 -5.65 8.27 0.10
CA PRO A 111 -5.15 6.96 0.48
C PRO A 111 -5.62 6.57 1.90
N GLU A 112 -6.07 5.34 2.04
CA GLU A 112 -6.42 4.71 3.31
C GLU A 112 -5.95 3.26 3.33
N PHE A 113 -5.75 2.72 4.54
CA PHE A 113 -5.50 1.29 4.74
C PHE A 113 -6.68 0.69 5.49
N GLN A 114 -7.11 -0.49 5.06
CA GLN A 114 -8.09 -1.26 5.80
C GLN A 114 -7.36 -2.14 6.81
N ARG A 115 -7.74 -2.07 8.08
CA ARG A 115 -7.12 -2.82 9.17
C ARG A 115 -8.00 -4.01 9.55
N PHE A 116 -7.36 -5.16 9.76
CA PHE A 116 -7.99 -6.41 10.19
C PHE A 116 -7.24 -6.96 11.39
N ASP A 117 -7.92 -7.09 12.52
CA ASP A 117 -7.26 -7.53 13.77
C ASP A 117 -6.96 -9.04 13.79
N ASN A 118 -7.43 -9.77 12.77
CA ASN A 118 -7.11 -11.17 12.57
C ASN A 118 -7.20 -11.58 11.08
N LEU A 119 -6.51 -12.67 10.73
CA LEU A 119 -6.51 -13.22 9.36
C LEU A 119 -7.91 -13.63 8.87
N ARG A 120 -8.81 -14.02 9.77
CA ARG A 120 -10.15 -14.49 9.40
C ARG A 120 -10.97 -13.35 8.78
N GLU A 121 -10.85 -12.13 9.30
CA GLU A 121 -11.53 -10.96 8.74
C GLU A 121 -11.02 -10.60 7.35
N LEU A 122 -9.71 -10.70 7.11
CA LEU A 122 -9.13 -10.50 5.78
C LEU A 122 -9.65 -11.55 4.78
N LEU A 123 -9.71 -12.83 5.18
CA LEU A 123 -10.20 -13.91 4.31
C LEU A 123 -11.66 -13.74 3.90
N LEU A 124 -12.50 -13.10 4.73
CA LEU A 124 -13.90 -12.84 4.40
C LEU A 124 -14.09 -11.85 3.25
N MET A 125 -13.03 -11.13 2.83
CA MET A 125 -13.08 -10.26 1.65
C MET A 125 -12.94 -11.02 0.33
N ASP A 126 -12.52 -12.28 0.35
CA ASP A 126 -12.39 -13.07 -0.89
C ASP A 126 -13.78 -13.47 -1.43
N PRO A 127 -14.15 -13.08 -2.66
CA PRO A 127 -15.46 -13.40 -3.24
C PRO A 127 -15.73 -14.91 -3.39
N VAL A 128 -14.72 -15.78 -3.27
CA VAL A 128 -14.89 -17.25 -3.24
C VAL A 128 -15.75 -17.69 -2.03
N HIS A 129 -15.84 -16.89 -0.96
CA HIS A 129 -16.71 -17.20 0.19
C HIS A 129 -18.20 -16.98 -0.06
N ASP A 130 -18.57 -16.31 -1.16
CA ASP A 130 -19.98 -16.11 -1.58
C ASP A 130 -20.46 -17.22 -2.55
N ALA A 131 -19.72 -18.33 -2.61
CA ALA A 131 -20.25 -19.55 -3.18
C ALA A 131 -21.39 -20.04 -2.28
N GLY A 132 -22.65 -19.90 -2.73
CA GLY A 132 -23.79 -20.60 -2.13
C GLY A 132 -23.51 -22.09 -1.94
N GLU A 133 -24.38 -22.79 -1.18
CA GLU A 133 -24.22 -24.16 -0.64
C GLU A 133 -23.69 -25.28 -1.59
N GLN A 134 -23.51 -25.00 -2.88
CA GLN A 134 -22.98 -25.93 -3.88
C GLN A 134 -21.44 -25.98 -4.00
N GLY A 135 -20.68 -25.00 -3.50
CA GLY A 135 -19.20 -25.03 -3.53
C GLY A 135 -18.57 -25.18 -4.93
N TRP A 136 -17.23 -25.08 -5.00
CA TRP A 136 -16.45 -25.27 -6.24
C TRP A 136 -15.79 -26.65 -6.30
N PRO A 137 -15.56 -27.24 -7.51
CA PRO A 137 -16.04 -26.83 -8.83
C PRO A 137 -17.25 -27.66 -9.29
N LEU A 138 -18.12 -27.04 -10.09
CA LEU A 138 -19.09 -27.74 -10.92
C LEU A 138 -18.32 -28.55 -11.97
N ARG A 139 -18.37 -29.88 -11.89
CA ARG A 139 -17.91 -30.73 -12.99
C ARG A 139 -18.80 -30.44 -14.20
N GLU A 140 -18.19 -29.94 -15.27
CA GLU A 140 -18.81 -29.93 -16.59
C GLU A 140 -19.13 -31.39 -16.98
N THR A 141 -20.41 -31.69 -17.13
CA THR A 141 -20.92 -32.91 -17.76
C THR A 141 -21.21 -32.66 -19.23
#